data_AF-A0A0Q8MZZ9-F1
#
_entry.id   AF-A0A0Q8MZZ9-F1
#
_cell.length_a   1.000
_cell.length_b   1.000
_cell.length_c   1.000
_cell.angle_alpha   90.00
_cell.angle_beta   90.00
_cell.angle_gamma   90.00
#
_symmetry.space_group_name_H-M   'P 1'
#
loop_
_entity.id
_entity.type
_entity.pdbx_description
1 polymer ?
#
loop_
_entity_poly.entity_id
_entity_poly.type
_entity_poly.pdbx_seq_one_letter_code
_entity_poly.pdbx_strand_id
1 'polypeptide(L)'
;MKKIFIILLLVSSFARAQDYTEQIRKLENSKKQISEKIILLNDSIKMIELKINSLKSKDFQKIISDSSLIAVAIKNAKIKKAPDVMAEIILTLEEDKKVVVLDYHNEFFGVCVGSICGYMNDNWIIRNEKITEFVKIKRQQEEELERLKKERRLKQEEAEYAKIEKTYLKKYGKVVYEKLKKGFYWIGMTDEMALISLGSPNDNNRSVGSWGVHEQWVYNNGLYLYFENGKLKSYQD
;
A
#
# COMPACT_ATOMS: atom_id res chain seq x y z
N MET A 1 -0.17 59.99 -45.32
CA MET A 1 -1.11 58.90 -44.99
C MET A 1 -0.42 57.53 -45.01
N LYS A 2 0.46 57.22 -44.05
CA LYS A 2 1.21 55.93 -44.07
C LYS A 2 1.52 55.33 -42.68
N LYS A 3 0.82 55.72 -41.61
CA LYS A 3 1.07 55.20 -40.25
C LYS A 3 -0.12 54.52 -39.55
N ILE A 4 -1.24 54.26 -40.24
CA ILE A 4 -2.45 53.64 -39.63
C ILE A 4 -2.69 52.18 -40.10
N PHE A 5 -1.88 51.64 -41.01
CA PHE A 5 -2.14 50.32 -41.61
C PHE A 5 -1.44 49.10 -40.95
N ILE A 6 -0.63 49.30 -39.90
CA ILE A 6 0.13 48.20 -39.25
C ILE A 6 -0.57 47.65 -37.99
N ILE A 7 -1.61 48.33 -37.46
CA ILE A 7 -2.30 47.89 -36.24
C ILE A 7 -3.42 46.87 -36.54
N LEU A 8 -4.00 46.84 -37.75
CA LEU A 8 -5.09 45.90 -38.07
C LEU A 8 -4.64 44.46 -38.40
N LEU A 9 -3.37 44.25 -38.78
CA LEU A 9 -2.85 42.92 -39.15
C LEU A 9 -2.37 42.09 -37.93
N LEU A 10 -2.05 42.74 -36.82
CA LEU A 10 -1.69 42.04 -35.57
C LEU A 10 -2.94 41.55 -34.83
N VAL A 11 -4.05 42.30 -34.84
CA VAL A 11 -5.26 41.95 -34.07
C VAL A 11 -5.97 40.69 -34.60
N SER A 12 -5.99 40.45 -35.92
CA SER A 12 -6.61 39.25 -36.50
C SER A 12 -5.83 37.96 -36.23
N SER A 13 -4.51 38.07 -36.10
CA SER A 13 -3.61 36.95 -35.78
C SER A 13 -3.77 36.51 -34.32
N PHE A 14 -3.90 37.47 -33.40
CA PHE A 14 -4.15 37.20 -31.98
C PHE A 14 -5.54 36.61 -31.73
N ALA A 15 -6.58 37.09 -32.43
CA ALA A 15 -7.93 36.54 -32.30
C ALA A 15 -8.02 35.07 -32.75
N ARG A 16 -7.32 34.69 -33.84
CA ARG A 16 -7.24 33.29 -34.29
C ARG A 16 -6.42 32.40 -33.35
N ALA A 17 -5.32 32.90 -32.81
CA ALA A 17 -4.52 32.16 -31.82
C ALA A 17 -5.30 31.91 -30.52
N GLN A 18 -6.13 32.87 -30.09
CA GLN A 18 -7.01 32.73 -28.92
C GLN A 18 -8.12 31.68 -29.16
N ASP A 19 -8.67 31.60 -30.38
CA ASP A 19 -9.65 30.59 -30.76
C ASP A 19 -9.06 29.16 -30.75
N TYR A 20 -7.88 28.96 -31.34
CA TYR A 20 -7.20 27.65 -31.28
C TYR A 20 -6.83 27.24 -29.85
N THR A 21 -6.37 28.18 -29.03
CA THR A 21 -6.02 27.90 -27.62
C THR A 21 -7.25 27.43 -26.82
N GLU A 22 -8.41 28.06 -27.03
CA GLU A 22 -9.66 27.68 -26.36
C GLU A 22 -10.19 26.32 -26.86
N GLN A 23 -10.05 26.03 -28.16
CA GLN A 23 -10.38 24.72 -28.71
C GLN A 23 -9.48 23.61 -28.15
N ILE A 24 -8.16 23.85 -28.06
CA ILE A 24 -7.21 22.91 -27.45
C ILE A 24 -7.59 22.64 -25.99
N ARG A 25 -7.86 23.69 -25.21
CA ARG A 25 -8.28 23.58 -23.80
C ARG A 25 -9.55 22.73 -23.63
N LYS A 26 -10.53 22.87 -24.53
CA LYS A 26 -11.75 22.05 -24.53
C LYS A 26 -11.47 20.59 -24.83
N LEU A 27 -10.58 20.31 -25.79
CA LEU A 27 -10.16 18.95 -26.12
C LEU A 27 -9.36 18.31 -24.98
N GLU A 28 -8.47 19.06 -24.31
CA GLU A 28 -7.72 18.58 -23.15
C GLU A 28 -8.63 18.23 -21.98
N ASN A 29 -9.64 19.08 -21.70
CA ASN A 29 -10.64 18.79 -20.68
C ASN A 29 -11.48 17.54 -21.04
N SER A 30 -11.90 17.42 -22.29
CA SER A 30 -12.62 16.22 -22.77
C SER A 30 -11.76 14.96 -22.64
N LYS A 31 -10.48 15.03 -23.02
CA LYS A 31 -9.50 13.95 -22.86
C LYS A 31 -9.38 13.54 -21.39
N LYS A 32 -9.24 14.51 -20.49
CA LYS A 32 -9.16 14.26 -19.04
C LYS A 32 -10.40 13.53 -18.53
N GLN A 33 -11.60 14.00 -18.89
CA GLN A 33 -12.86 13.36 -18.50
C GLN A 33 -12.99 11.93 -19.03
N ILE A 34 -12.56 11.68 -20.27
CA ILE A 34 -12.55 10.34 -20.86
C ILE A 34 -11.55 9.44 -20.12
N SER A 35 -10.35 9.95 -19.81
CA SER A 35 -9.35 9.21 -19.02
C SER A 35 -9.87 8.82 -17.63
N GLU A 36 -10.57 9.73 -16.95
CA GLU A 36 -11.22 9.44 -15.66
C GLU A 36 -12.28 8.33 -15.79
N LYS A 37 -13.10 8.36 -16.85
CA LYS A 37 -14.08 7.30 -17.13
C LYS A 37 -13.42 5.95 -17.42
N ILE A 38 -12.31 5.92 -18.15
CA ILE A 38 -11.56 4.69 -18.43
C ILE A 38 -11.06 4.07 -17.12
N ILE A 39 -10.55 4.88 -16.19
CA ILE A 39 -10.11 4.41 -14.87
C ILE A 39 -11.28 3.75 -14.13
N LEU A 40 -12.43 4.44 -14.04
CA LEU A 40 -13.62 3.90 -13.36
C LEU A 40 -14.16 2.61 -14.00
N LEU A 41 -14.14 2.52 -15.34
CA LEU A 41 -14.57 1.32 -16.05
C LEU A 41 -13.61 0.16 -15.83
N ASN A 42 -12.30 0.41 -15.82
CA ASN A 42 -11.29 -0.60 -15.51
C ASN A 42 -11.44 -1.12 -14.07
N ASP A 43 -11.68 -0.23 -13.11
CA ASP A 43 -11.98 -0.62 -11.73
C ASP A 43 -13.24 -1.49 -11.66
N SER A 44 -14.27 -1.13 -12.43
CA SER A 44 -15.52 -1.91 -12.51
C SER A 44 -15.31 -3.29 -13.13
N ILE A 45 -14.48 -3.40 -14.19
CA ILE A 45 -14.09 -4.67 -14.80
C ILE A 45 -13.39 -5.54 -13.77
N LYS A 46 -12.41 -4.98 -13.04
CA LYS A 46 -11.68 -5.70 -11.98
C LYS A 46 -12.64 -6.21 -10.90
N MET A 47 -13.62 -5.41 -10.50
CA MET A 47 -14.64 -5.84 -9.53
C MET A 47 -15.53 -6.96 -10.07
N ILE A 48 -15.87 -6.94 -11.36
CA ILE A 48 -16.63 -8.00 -12.02
C ILE A 48 -15.80 -9.29 -12.09
N GLU A 49 -14.52 -9.22 -12.44
CA GLU A 49 -13.61 -10.38 -12.44
C GLU A 49 -13.51 -11.04 -11.07
N LEU A 50 -13.39 -10.24 -10.00
CA LEU A 50 -13.41 -10.74 -8.62
C LEU A 50 -14.72 -11.46 -8.29
N LYS A 51 -15.87 -10.91 -8.70
CA LYS A 51 -17.17 -11.57 -8.53
C LYS A 51 -17.25 -12.87 -9.33
N ILE A 52 -16.77 -12.90 -10.57
CA ILE A 52 -16.74 -14.11 -11.41
C ILE A 52 -15.88 -15.18 -10.73
N ASN A 53 -14.70 -14.83 -10.23
CA ASN A 53 -13.82 -15.77 -9.52
C ASN A 53 -14.44 -16.26 -8.21
N SER A 54 -15.14 -15.38 -7.49
CA SER A 54 -15.92 -15.76 -6.30
C SER A 54 -17.06 -16.72 -6.63
N LEU A 55 -17.76 -16.54 -7.75
CA LEU A 55 -18.83 -17.45 -8.17
C LEU A 55 -18.30 -18.81 -8.63
N LYS A 56 -17.24 -18.81 -9.47
CA LYS A 56 -16.56 -20.05 -9.90
C LYS A 56 -16.02 -20.84 -8.71
N SER A 57 -15.46 -20.16 -7.72
CA SER A 57 -14.99 -20.82 -6.50
C SER A 57 -16.13 -21.38 -5.66
N LYS A 58 -17.31 -20.74 -5.60
CA LYS A 58 -18.49 -21.30 -4.91
C LYS A 58 -19.03 -22.55 -5.60
N ASP A 59 -19.12 -22.56 -6.93
CA ASP A 59 -19.55 -23.74 -7.69
C ASP A 59 -18.57 -24.91 -7.51
N PHE A 60 -17.26 -24.62 -7.48
CA PHE A 60 -16.23 -25.63 -7.22
C PHE A 60 -16.18 -26.06 -5.74
N GLN A 61 -16.39 -25.16 -4.78
CA GLN A 61 -16.51 -25.50 -3.36
C GLN A 61 -17.64 -26.49 -3.11
N LYS A 62 -18.76 -26.36 -3.84
CA LYS A 62 -19.87 -27.32 -3.81
C LYS A 62 -19.47 -28.70 -4.37
N ILE A 63 -18.59 -28.75 -5.37
CA ILE A 63 -18.06 -30.01 -5.92
C ILE A 63 -17.05 -30.65 -4.95
N ILE A 64 -16.25 -29.84 -4.25
CA ILE A 64 -15.30 -30.30 -3.21
C ILE A 64 -16.03 -30.82 -1.98
N SER A 65 -17.08 -30.13 -1.51
CA SER A 65 -17.83 -30.56 -0.32
C SER A 65 -18.45 -31.94 -0.48
N ASP A 66 -18.75 -32.33 -1.73
CA ASP A 66 -19.42 -33.57 -2.06
C ASP A 66 -18.44 -34.72 -2.37
N SER A 67 -17.13 -34.45 -2.48
CA SER A 67 -16.10 -35.42 -2.87
C SER A 67 -14.76 -35.14 -2.17
N SER A 68 -14.21 -36.09 -1.41
CA SER A 68 -12.88 -35.97 -0.83
C SER A 68 -11.81 -35.65 -1.89
N LEU A 69 -11.05 -34.57 -1.68
CA LEU A 69 -9.91 -34.23 -2.53
C LEU A 69 -8.77 -35.21 -2.26
N ILE A 70 -8.39 -35.98 -3.28
CA ILE A 70 -7.33 -36.98 -3.18
C ILE A 70 -6.18 -36.58 -4.10
N ALA A 71 -4.98 -36.61 -3.55
CA ALA A 71 -3.72 -36.39 -4.28
C ALA A 71 -2.76 -37.56 -4.06
N VAL A 72 -1.66 -37.61 -4.79
CA VAL A 72 -0.56 -38.55 -4.54
C VAL A 72 0.61 -37.77 -3.94
N ALA A 73 1.02 -38.17 -2.74
CA ALA A 73 2.24 -37.71 -2.11
C ALA A 73 3.39 -38.65 -2.50
N ILE A 74 4.55 -38.09 -2.83
CA ILE A 74 5.72 -38.87 -3.25
C ILE A 74 6.43 -39.53 -2.06
N LYS A 75 7.20 -40.57 -2.35
CA LYS A 75 8.13 -41.19 -1.40
C LYS A 75 9.02 -40.17 -0.71
N ASN A 76 9.28 -40.38 0.58
CA ASN A 76 10.02 -39.50 1.49
C ASN A 76 9.34 -38.15 1.81
N ALA A 77 8.10 -37.93 1.35
CA ALA A 77 7.33 -36.77 1.78
C ALA A 77 7.14 -36.77 3.30
N LYS A 78 7.19 -35.59 3.91
CA LYS A 78 7.07 -35.43 5.36
C LYS A 78 5.76 -34.73 5.69
N ILE A 79 5.05 -35.28 6.66
CA ILE A 79 3.90 -34.65 7.32
C ILE A 79 4.43 -33.98 8.59
N LYS A 80 4.08 -32.71 8.80
CA LYS A 80 4.57 -31.86 9.89
C LYS A 80 3.43 -31.36 10.77
N LYS A 81 3.75 -30.96 12.00
CA LYS A 81 2.77 -30.37 12.95
C LYS A 81 2.24 -29.00 12.53
N ALA A 82 3.03 -28.23 11.80
CA ALA A 82 2.68 -26.90 11.34
C ALA A 82 3.15 -26.69 9.89
N PRO A 83 2.54 -25.75 9.15
CA PRO A 83 2.90 -25.39 7.78
C PRO A 83 4.14 -24.49 7.77
N ASP A 84 5.24 -25.05 8.27
CA ASP A 84 6.53 -24.39 8.43
C ASP A 84 7.67 -25.38 8.07
N VAL A 85 8.66 -24.90 7.34
CA VAL A 85 9.81 -25.70 6.89
C VAL A 85 10.59 -26.30 8.07
N MET A 86 10.62 -25.63 9.21
CA MET A 86 11.28 -26.05 10.45
C MET A 86 10.36 -26.81 11.42
N ALA A 87 9.06 -26.92 11.12
CA ALA A 87 8.13 -27.65 12.00
C ALA A 87 8.52 -29.12 12.18
N GLU A 88 8.21 -29.63 13.37
CA GLU A 88 8.39 -31.04 13.76
C GLU A 88 7.71 -31.98 12.76
N ILE A 89 8.43 -33.04 12.36
CA ILE A 89 7.95 -34.07 11.45
C ILE A 89 7.17 -35.10 12.26
N ILE A 90 5.91 -35.32 11.90
CA ILE A 90 5.02 -36.35 12.47
C ILE A 90 5.24 -37.69 11.78
N LEU A 91 5.36 -37.68 10.45
CA LEU A 91 5.47 -38.89 9.62
C LEU A 91 6.33 -38.62 8.40
N THR A 92 7.12 -39.62 8.00
CA THR A 92 7.77 -39.67 6.69
C THR A 92 7.20 -40.84 5.89
N LEU A 93 6.82 -40.61 4.64
CA LEU A 93 6.25 -41.65 3.77
C LEU A 93 7.37 -42.52 3.20
N GLU A 94 7.22 -43.84 3.29
CA GLU A 94 8.20 -44.81 2.77
C GLU A 94 8.05 -45.08 1.27
N GLU A 95 6.89 -44.74 0.70
CA GLU A 95 6.49 -44.95 -0.69
C GLU A 95 5.50 -43.85 -1.11
N ASP A 96 5.18 -43.81 -2.40
CA ASP A 96 4.14 -42.93 -2.91
C ASP A 96 2.78 -43.34 -2.32
N LYS A 97 2.05 -42.40 -1.70
CA LYS A 97 0.75 -42.69 -1.10
C LYS A 97 -0.33 -41.72 -1.54
N LYS A 98 -1.56 -42.25 -1.66
CA LYS A 98 -2.74 -41.41 -1.77
C LYS A 98 -3.00 -40.71 -0.44
N VAL A 99 -3.24 -39.41 -0.50
CA VAL A 99 -3.50 -38.57 0.66
C VAL A 99 -4.79 -37.80 0.45
N VAL A 100 -5.54 -37.57 1.53
CA VAL A 100 -6.70 -36.68 1.51
C VAL A 100 -6.20 -35.26 1.75
N VAL A 101 -6.53 -34.35 0.85
CA VAL A 101 -6.22 -32.91 0.96
C VAL A 101 -7.37 -32.21 1.66
N LEU A 102 -7.05 -31.49 2.73
CA LEU A 102 -8.00 -30.76 3.57
C LEU A 102 -7.94 -29.26 3.35
N ASP A 103 -6.73 -28.71 3.23
CA ASP A 103 -6.51 -27.28 3.10
C ASP A 103 -5.25 -26.98 2.28
N TYR A 104 -5.09 -25.71 1.90
CA TYR A 104 -3.87 -25.20 1.29
C TYR A 104 -3.64 -23.77 1.71
N HIS A 105 -2.48 -23.51 2.31
CA HIS A 105 -2.03 -22.16 2.66
C HIS A 105 -0.51 -22.13 2.82
N ASN A 106 0.12 -20.98 2.56
CA ASN A 106 1.58 -20.78 2.70
C ASN A 106 2.45 -21.86 2.02
N GLU A 107 2.03 -22.39 0.86
CA GLU A 107 2.73 -23.49 0.16
C GLU A 107 2.77 -24.83 0.91
N PHE A 108 1.84 -25.04 1.85
CA PHE A 108 1.61 -26.32 2.49
C PHE A 108 0.19 -26.79 2.25
N PHE A 109 0.03 -28.07 1.99
CA PHE A 109 -1.25 -28.75 2.06
C PHE A 109 -1.50 -29.24 3.48
N GLY A 110 -2.69 -28.99 4.02
CA GLY A 110 -3.23 -29.80 5.09
C GLY A 110 -3.61 -31.16 4.50
N VAL A 111 -3.04 -32.25 5.00
CA VAL A 111 -3.26 -33.60 4.48
C VAL A 111 -3.52 -34.61 5.58
N CYS A 112 -4.24 -35.69 5.23
CA CYS A 112 -4.38 -36.88 6.06
C CYS A 112 -3.99 -38.16 5.32
N VAL A 113 -3.32 -39.07 6.03
CA VAL A 113 -2.99 -40.43 5.62
C VAL A 113 -3.42 -41.39 6.72
N GLY A 114 -4.48 -42.16 6.47
CA GLY A 114 -5.11 -42.96 7.52
C GLY A 114 -5.64 -42.05 8.64
N SER A 115 -5.20 -42.29 9.88
CA SER A 115 -5.53 -41.47 11.06
C SER A 115 -4.56 -40.32 11.32
N ILE A 116 -3.47 -40.20 10.55
CA ILE A 116 -2.43 -39.18 10.76
C ILE A 116 -2.71 -37.99 9.84
N CYS A 117 -2.92 -36.83 10.44
CA CYS A 117 -3.13 -35.57 9.72
C CYS A 117 -2.06 -34.54 10.11
N GLY A 118 -1.71 -33.67 9.17
CA GLY A 118 -0.78 -32.58 9.39
C GLY A 118 -0.51 -31.81 8.11
N TYR A 119 0.65 -31.16 8.04
CA TYR A 119 1.00 -30.27 6.94
C TYR A 119 2.12 -30.88 6.09
N MET A 120 1.94 -30.87 4.78
CA MET A 120 2.90 -31.37 3.81
C MET A 120 3.28 -30.26 2.85
N ASN A 121 4.57 -30.09 2.58
CA ASN A 121 5.01 -29.09 1.62
C ASN A 121 4.48 -29.44 0.22
N ASP A 122 4.04 -28.41 -0.51
CA ASP A 122 3.45 -28.51 -1.84
C ASP A 122 4.30 -29.30 -2.85
N ASN A 123 5.63 -29.16 -2.77
CA ASN A 123 6.57 -29.84 -3.66
C ASN A 123 6.54 -31.37 -3.57
N TRP A 124 5.91 -31.93 -2.54
CA TRP A 124 5.77 -33.38 -2.36
C TRP A 124 4.45 -33.94 -2.88
N ILE A 125 3.55 -33.09 -3.39
CA ILE A 125 2.26 -33.51 -3.92
C ILE A 125 2.27 -33.47 -5.45
N ILE A 126 1.98 -34.60 -6.07
CA ILE A 126 1.65 -34.67 -7.50
C ILE A 126 0.23 -34.14 -7.68
N ARG A 127 0.11 -32.95 -8.29
CA ARG A 127 -1.19 -32.30 -8.49
C ARG A 127 -1.92 -32.87 -9.70
N ASN A 128 -3.17 -33.27 -9.48
CA ASN A 128 -4.13 -33.45 -10.57
C ASN A 128 -4.89 -32.15 -10.84
N GLU A 129 -5.79 -32.16 -11.82
CA GLU A 129 -6.60 -30.99 -12.20
C GLU A 129 -7.41 -30.43 -11.01
N LYS A 130 -8.06 -31.30 -10.21
CA LYS A 130 -8.85 -30.89 -9.05
C LYS A 130 -7.99 -30.21 -7.98
N ILE A 131 -6.80 -30.75 -7.70
CA ILE A 131 -5.87 -30.17 -6.73
C ILE A 131 -5.30 -28.85 -7.24
N THR A 132 -5.00 -28.75 -8.54
CA THR A 132 -4.52 -27.50 -9.15
C THR A 132 -5.56 -26.38 -9.03
N GLU A 133 -6.83 -26.65 -9.32
CA GLU A 133 -7.89 -25.63 -9.18
C GLU A 133 -8.15 -25.31 -7.70
N PHE A 134 -8.11 -26.30 -6.81
CA PHE A 134 -8.21 -26.07 -5.36
C PHE A 134 -7.14 -25.11 -4.84
N VAL A 135 -5.87 -25.34 -5.20
CA VAL A 135 -4.75 -24.46 -4.84
C VAL A 135 -4.98 -23.04 -5.36
N LYS A 136 -5.40 -22.91 -6.62
CA LYS A 136 -5.67 -21.61 -7.25
C LYS A 136 -6.74 -20.83 -6.49
N ILE A 137 -7.83 -21.48 -6.10
CA ILE A 137 -8.91 -20.85 -5.33
C ILE A 137 -8.41 -20.40 -3.95
N LYS A 138 -7.64 -21.25 -3.26
CA LYS A 138 -7.10 -20.93 -1.94
C LYS A 138 -6.14 -19.74 -1.99
N ARG A 139 -5.24 -19.70 -2.97
CA ARG A 139 -4.34 -18.55 -3.20
C ARG A 139 -5.12 -17.26 -3.48
N GLN A 140 -6.14 -17.30 -4.33
CA GLN A 140 -6.98 -16.13 -4.59
C GLN A 140 -7.71 -15.63 -3.34
N GLN A 141 -8.16 -16.54 -2.47
CA GLN A 141 -8.80 -16.18 -1.20
C GLN A 141 -7.82 -15.50 -0.24
N GLU A 142 -6.58 -16.00 -0.16
CA GLU A 142 -5.52 -15.38 0.64
C GLU A 142 -5.15 -13.99 0.12
N GLU A 143 -4.94 -13.84 -1.19
CA GLU A 143 -4.63 -12.56 -1.84
C GLU A 143 -5.73 -11.52 -1.60
N GLU A 144 -7.00 -11.93 -1.74
CA GLU A 144 -8.16 -11.06 -1.47
C GLU A 144 -8.20 -10.63 0.00
N LEU A 145 -7.98 -11.56 0.92
CA LEU A 145 -7.97 -11.28 2.35
C LEU A 145 -6.85 -10.28 2.71
N GLU A 146 -5.65 -10.46 2.16
CA GLU A 146 -4.54 -9.53 2.37
C GLU A 146 -4.81 -8.16 1.75
N ARG A 147 -5.46 -8.11 0.57
CA ARG A 147 -5.89 -6.83 -0.02
C ARG A 147 -6.86 -6.09 0.91
N LEU A 148 -7.87 -6.78 1.43
CA LEU A 148 -8.87 -6.18 2.34
C LEU A 148 -8.23 -5.69 3.65
N LYS A 149 -7.29 -6.45 4.22
CA LYS A 149 -6.53 -6.02 5.40
C LYS A 149 -5.73 -4.75 5.12
N LYS A 150 -5.04 -4.69 3.96
CA LYS A 150 -4.27 -3.53 3.53
C LYS A 150 -5.16 -2.29 3.34
N GLU A 151 -6.28 -2.43 2.64
CA GLU A 151 -7.26 -1.35 2.44
C GLU A 151 -7.80 -0.82 3.77
N ARG A 152 -8.13 -1.73 4.71
CA ARG A 152 -8.58 -1.33 6.05
C ARG A 152 -7.50 -0.58 6.81
N ARG A 153 -6.24 -1.03 6.75
CA ARG A 153 -5.11 -0.36 7.42
C ARG A 153 -4.90 1.05 6.85
N LEU A 154 -4.88 1.19 5.53
CA LEU A 154 -4.77 2.49 4.85
C LEU A 154 -5.91 3.44 5.27
N LYS A 155 -7.15 2.96 5.29
CA LYS A 155 -8.30 3.76 5.73
C LYS A 155 -8.21 4.20 7.19
N GLN A 156 -7.64 3.34 8.05
CA GLN A 156 -7.39 3.69 9.45
C GLN A 156 -6.30 4.75 9.58
N GLU A 157 -5.18 4.58 8.87
CA GLU A 157 -4.08 5.54 8.80
C GLU A 157 -4.55 6.91 8.27
N GLU A 158 -5.34 6.94 7.20
CA GLU A 158 -5.94 8.17 6.66
C GLU A 158 -6.88 8.85 7.67
N ALA A 159 -7.71 8.08 8.37
CA ALA A 159 -8.62 8.62 9.39
C ALA A 159 -7.86 9.17 10.59
N GLU A 160 -6.74 8.56 10.97
CA GLU A 160 -5.84 9.04 12.02
C GLU A 160 -5.14 10.33 11.58
N TYR A 161 -4.57 10.34 10.38
CA TYR A 161 -3.94 11.53 9.80
C TYR A 161 -4.91 12.72 9.74
N ALA A 162 -6.16 12.49 9.32
CA ALA A 162 -7.19 13.52 9.29
C ALA A 162 -7.54 14.07 10.69
N LYS A 163 -7.48 13.24 11.74
CA LYS A 163 -7.68 13.70 13.13
C LYS A 163 -6.50 14.54 13.62
N ILE A 164 -5.27 14.11 13.31
CA ILE A 164 -4.05 14.82 13.64
C ILE A 164 -4.02 16.18 12.93
N GLU A 165 -4.32 16.21 11.64
CA GLU A 165 -4.42 17.45 10.84
C GLU A 165 -5.43 18.43 11.43
N LYS A 166 -6.64 17.96 11.82
CA LYS A 166 -7.62 18.81 12.52
C LYS A 166 -7.09 19.37 13.84
N THR A 167 -6.33 18.56 14.57
CA THR A 167 -5.71 18.98 15.85
C THR A 167 -4.67 20.07 15.63
N TYR A 168 -3.80 19.91 14.63
CA TYR A 168 -2.78 20.91 14.30
C TYR A 168 -3.37 22.18 13.70
N LEU A 169 -4.39 22.08 12.84
CA LEU A 169 -5.13 23.23 12.34
C LEU A 169 -5.77 24.02 13.49
N LYS A 170 -6.34 23.35 14.49
CA LYS A 170 -6.90 23.99 15.67
C LYS A 170 -5.82 24.64 16.55
N LYS A 171 -4.67 23.99 16.71
CA LYS A 171 -3.58 24.44 17.61
C LYS A 171 -2.76 25.59 17.04
N TYR A 172 -2.40 25.53 15.75
CA TYR A 172 -1.46 26.46 15.12
C TYR A 172 -2.09 27.38 14.08
N GLY A 173 -3.32 27.08 13.64
CA GLY A 173 -3.98 27.79 12.55
C GLY A 173 -3.45 27.40 11.17
N LYS A 174 -4.22 27.75 10.14
CA LYS A 174 -3.97 27.32 8.75
C LYS A 174 -2.59 27.74 8.23
N VAL A 175 -2.19 29.00 8.44
CA VAL A 175 -0.93 29.54 7.88
C VAL A 175 0.29 28.82 8.44
N VAL A 176 0.35 28.61 9.76
CA VAL A 176 1.49 27.93 10.40
C VAL A 176 1.47 26.46 10.02
N TYR A 177 0.33 25.79 10.07
CA TYR A 177 0.23 24.38 9.72
C TYR A 177 0.64 24.08 8.26
N GLU A 178 0.27 24.94 7.30
CA GLU A 178 0.74 24.82 5.91
C GLU A 178 2.26 24.95 5.79
N LYS A 179 2.91 25.73 6.66
CA LYS A 179 4.38 25.78 6.71
C LYS A 179 4.97 24.47 7.25
N LEU A 180 4.41 23.97 8.35
CA LEU A 180 4.84 22.71 8.96
C LEU A 180 4.73 21.56 7.95
N LYS A 181 3.59 21.41 7.29
CA LYS A 181 3.32 20.36 6.28
C LYS A 181 4.28 20.38 5.09
N LYS A 182 4.87 21.54 4.78
CA LYS A 182 5.82 21.72 3.68
C LYS A 182 7.28 21.53 4.09
N GLY A 183 7.57 21.22 5.35
CA GLY A 183 8.94 21.04 5.83
C GLY A 183 9.68 22.35 6.11
N PHE A 184 8.97 23.46 6.37
CA PHE A 184 9.62 24.73 6.69
C PHE A 184 9.99 24.87 8.16
N TYR A 185 11.16 25.43 8.40
CA TYR A 185 11.64 25.88 9.72
C TYR A 185 11.85 27.40 9.75
N TRP A 186 11.74 28.01 10.93
CA TRP A 186 11.96 29.45 11.12
C TRP A 186 12.34 29.78 12.57
N ILE A 187 13.10 30.86 12.75
CA ILE A 187 13.48 31.35 14.08
C ILE A 187 12.24 31.64 14.93
N GLY A 188 12.23 31.12 16.15
CA GLY A 188 11.14 31.25 17.12
C GLY A 188 10.08 30.14 17.03
N MET A 189 10.17 29.20 16.07
CA MET A 189 9.35 27.99 16.09
C MET A 189 9.67 27.12 17.31
N THR A 190 8.71 26.31 17.74
CA THR A 190 8.93 25.36 18.84
C THR A 190 9.61 24.08 18.36
N ASP A 191 10.24 23.35 19.27
CA ASP A 191 10.71 21.97 19.05
C ASP A 191 9.60 21.04 18.54
N GLU A 192 8.38 21.13 19.09
CA GLU A 192 7.21 20.39 18.62
C GLU A 192 6.88 20.72 17.16
N MET A 193 6.89 22.00 16.79
CA MET A 193 6.73 22.43 15.39
C MET A 193 7.83 21.85 14.51
N ALA A 194 9.07 21.79 14.99
CA ALA A 194 10.18 21.23 14.23
C ALA A 194 10.00 19.73 14.00
N LEU A 195 9.54 18.98 15.02
CA LEU A 195 9.21 17.55 14.86
C LEU A 195 8.09 17.32 13.86
N ILE A 196 7.04 18.14 13.89
CA ILE A 196 5.92 18.03 12.94
C ILE A 196 6.42 18.33 11.52
N SER A 197 7.33 19.29 11.36
CA SER A 197 7.75 19.76 10.04
C SER A 197 8.86 18.91 9.41
N LEU A 198 9.85 18.52 10.20
CA LEU A 198 11.09 17.89 9.73
C LEU A 198 11.22 16.42 10.18
N GLY A 199 10.35 15.96 11.08
CA GLY A 199 10.49 14.66 11.71
C GLY A 199 11.48 14.66 12.87
N SER A 200 11.85 13.47 13.35
CA SER A 200 12.85 13.33 14.41
C SER A 200 14.25 13.58 13.86
N PRO A 201 15.12 14.31 14.59
CA PRO A 201 16.52 14.45 14.20
C PRO A 201 17.25 13.12 14.29
N ASN A 202 18.38 13.02 13.59
CA ASN A 202 19.28 11.88 13.69
C ASN A 202 19.98 11.84 15.04
N ASP A 203 20.44 13.00 15.52
CA ASP A 203 21.02 13.17 16.85
C ASP A 203 20.46 14.41 17.55
N ASN A 204 20.32 14.35 18.88
CA ASN A 204 19.94 15.48 19.73
C ASN A 204 20.94 15.63 20.89
N ASN A 205 21.81 16.64 20.79
CA ASN A 205 22.76 16.99 21.85
C ASN A 205 22.11 17.98 22.82
N ARG A 206 21.69 17.48 23.99
CA ARG A 206 20.94 18.24 25.00
C ARG A 206 21.78 18.58 26.23
N SER A 207 21.78 19.85 26.63
CA SER A 207 22.44 20.36 27.83
C SER A 207 21.45 21.11 28.72
N VAL A 208 21.57 20.94 30.04
CA VAL A 208 20.74 21.63 31.05
C VAL A 208 21.62 22.29 32.09
N GLY A 209 21.37 23.57 32.35
CA GLY A 209 22.08 24.34 33.38
C GLY A 209 21.19 25.38 34.03
N SER A 210 21.76 26.22 34.89
CA SER A 210 21.04 27.34 35.53
C SER A 210 20.51 28.36 34.51
N TRP A 211 21.08 28.38 33.31
CA TRP A 211 20.67 29.18 32.16
C TRP A 211 19.53 28.56 31.32
N GLY A 212 19.03 27.38 31.69
CA GLY A 212 17.94 26.68 31.01
C GLY A 212 18.39 25.49 30.18
N VAL A 213 17.59 25.13 29.17
CA VAL A 213 17.80 23.97 28.29
C VAL A 213 18.32 24.44 26.94
N HIS A 214 19.42 23.85 26.48
CA HIS A 214 19.97 24.05 25.13
C HIS A 214 20.00 22.71 24.40
N GLU A 215 19.56 22.71 23.15
CA GLU A 215 19.54 21.51 22.31
C GLU A 215 20.09 21.83 20.92
N GLN A 216 20.93 20.93 20.40
CA GLN A 216 21.33 20.91 19.00
C GLN A 216 20.76 19.66 18.35
N TRP A 217 19.93 19.86 17.33
CA TRP A 217 19.36 18.78 16.54
C TRP A 217 20.12 18.66 15.23
N VAL A 218 20.58 17.46 14.92
CA VAL A 218 21.39 17.14 13.75
C VAL A 218 20.57 16.31 12.78
N TYR A 219 20.50 16.72 11.52
CA TYR A 219 19.88 15.95 10.44
C TYR A 219 20.93 15.55 9.40
N ASN A 220 20.78 14.35 8.84
CA ASN A 220 21.74 13.77 7.88
C ASN A 220 21.90 14.58 6.59
N ASN A 221 20.98 15.49 6.28
CA ASN A 221 21.06 16.38 5.13
C ASN A 221 21.96 17.62 5.36
N GLY A 222 22.67 17.68 6.49
CA GLY A 222 23.52 18.82 6.84
C GLY A 222 22.78 19.97 7.52
N LEU A 223 21.50 19.80 7.87
CA LEU A 223 20.73 20.78 8.64
C LEU A 223 21.01 20.60 10.14
N TYR A 224 21.33 21.71 10.81
CA TYR A 224 21.49 21.79 12.25
C TYR A 224 20.54 22.84 12.82
N LEU A 225 19.78 22.47 13.85
CA LEU A 225 18.86 23.39 14.54
C LEU A 225 19.32 23.59 15.99
N TYR A 226 19.40 24.84 16.45
CA TYR A 226 19.81 25.19 17.80
C TYR A 226 18.65 25.79 18.59
N PHE A 227 18.17 25.06 19.59
CA PHE A 227 17.05 25.46 20.43
C PHE A 227 17.52 25.96 21.80
N GLU A 228 16.80 26.95 22.32
CA GLU A 228 16.88 27.39 23.71
C GLU A 228 15.49 27.32 24.32
N ASN A 229 15.33 26.54 25.39
CA ASN A 229 14.08 26.33 26.11
C ASN A 229 12.90 25.98 25.17
N GLY A 230 13.15 25.06 24.24
CA GLY A 230 12.15 24.57 23.27
C GLY A 230 11.83 25.54 22.13
N LYS A 231 12.59 26.63 21.94
CA LYS A 231 12.41 27.58 20.81
C LYS A 231 13.66 27.65 19.95
N LEU A 232 13.48 27.55 18.63
CA LEU A 232 14.56 27.65 17.66
C LEU A 232 15.17 29.06 17.68
N LYS A 233 16.49 29.15 17.90
CA LYS A 233 17.22 30.42 17.98
C LYS A 233 18.13 30.67 16.79
N SER A 234 18.72 29.61 16.25
CA SER A 234 19.57 29.65 15.05
C SER A 234 19.55 28.29 14.35
N TYR A 235 20.01 28.27 13.11
CA TYR A 235 20.21 27.05 12.33
C TYR A 235 21.42 27.21 11.39
N GLN A 236 21.90 26.09 10.87
CA GLN A 236 22.94 26.00 9.86
C GLN A 236 22.48 25.01 8.78
N ASP A 237 22.55 25.40 7.51
CA ASP A 237 22.15 24.64 6.32
C ASP A 237 23.15 24.75 5.16
#